data_AF-A0A3P9LIR3-F1
#
_entry.id   AF-A0A3P9LIR3-F1
#
_cell.length_a   1.000
_cell.length_b   1.000
_cell.length_c   1.000
_cell.angle_alpha   90.00
_cell.angle_beta   90.00
_cell.angle_gamma   90.00
#
_symmetry.space_group_name_H-M   'P 1'
#
loop_
_entity.id
_entity.type
_entity.pdbx_description
1 polymer ?
#
loop_
_entity_poly.entity_id
_entity_poly.type
_entity_poly.pdbx_seq_one_letter_code
_entity_poly.pdbx_strand_id
1 'polypeptide(L)'
;MSRGSRRWMLRFFLCLGIIYLKIGGLWSVVALGASIICNKIPGLAPRQRTICQSRPDAIIVMGEGVQMGIRECQFQFRHGRWNCSALGERTVFGRELKVGSKEAAFTYAIIAAGIAHAVTAACTRGGLSGCDCDQDKQGLYNQEEGWKWGGCSADVRYGLSFSKVFVDAREVKQNARTLMNLHNNEVGRKVLEKAMRLECKCHGVSGSCTTKTCWTTLPKFRQLGHILKEKYQQAVHVEPVRARRNKRPAFLKVRKSHLYHKPKDTELVYIEKSPNYCEANSVMDSTGTQGRLCNRTAQQPDSCASMCCGRGYDTHQYSRVWQCNCKFLWCCSVRCNTCSARTEVYTCK
;
A
#
# COMPACT_ATOMS: atom_id res chain seq x y z
N MET A 1 40.66 -54.66 4.39
CA MET A 1 39.58 -54.13 3.51
C MET A 1 39.77 -54.66 2.10
N SER A 2 38.81 -55.43 1.60
CA SER A 2 38.78 -55.96 0.22
C SER A 2 38.87 -54.83 -0.81
N ARG A 3 39.59 -55.07 -1.92
CA ARG A 3 39.70 -54.15 -3.08
C ARG A 3 38.34 -53.67 -3.60
N GLY A 4 37.27 -54.46 -3.41
CA GLY A 4 35.90 -54.08 -3.76
C GLY A 4 35.33 -52.95 -2.88
N SER A 5 35.64 -52.95 -1.59
CA SER A 5 35.13 -51.95 -0.62
C SER A 5 35.76 -50.57 -0.83
N ARG A 6 37.05 -50.50 -1.22
CA ARG A 6 37.70 -49.23 -1.58
C ARG A 6 37.10 -48.60 -2.85
N ARG A 7 36.79 -49.39 -3.87
CA ARG A 7 36.14 -48.89 -5.11
C ARG A 7 34.73 -48.38 -4.85
N TRP A 8 34.00 -49.03 -3.96
CA TRP A 8 32.63 -48.63 -3.60
C TRP A 8 32.63 -47.32 -2.80
N MET A 9 33.51 -47.18 -1.81
CA MET A 9 33.69 -45.92 -1.06
C MET A 9 34.08 -44.76 -1.99
N LEU A 10 35.01 -44.96 -2.92
CA LEU A 10 35.41 -43.92 -3.87
C LEU A 10 34.24 -43.46 -4.76
N ARG A 11 33.42 -44.38 -5.25
CA ARG A 11 32.22 -44.05 -6.03
C ARG A 11 31.18 -43.31 -5.20
N PHE A 12 30.99 -43.69 -3.94
CA PHE A 12 30.07 -43.02 -3.03
C PHE A 12 30.49 -41.58 -2.72
N PHE A 13 31.78 -41.34 -2.44
CA PHE A 13 32.31 -39.98 -2.24
C PHE A 13 32.29 -39.13 -3.52
N LEU A 14 32.53 -39.72 -4.69
CA LEU A 14 32.37 -39.02 -5.97
C LEU A 14 30.91 -38.62 -6.24
N CYS A 15 29.96 -39.51 -5.99
CA CYS A 15 28.54 -39.19 -6.12
C CYS A 15 28.10 -38.10 -5.13
N LEU A 16 28.53 -38.17 -3.87
CA LEU A 16 28.28 -37.12 -2.88
C LEU A 16 28.91 -35.78 -3.30
N GLY A 17 30.14 -35.79 -3.81
CA GLY A 17 30.82 -34.59 -4.31
C GLY A 17 30.11 -33.95 -5.51
N ILE A 18 29.62 -34.75 -6.46
CA ILE A 18 28.86 -34.27 -7.63
C ILE A 18 27.50 -33.70 -7.20
N ILE A 19 26.81 -34.34 -6.24
CA ILE A 19 25.56 -33.85 -5.67
C ILE A 19 25.79 -32.52 -4.95
N TYR A 20 26.86 -32.41 -4.15
CA TYR A 20 27.22 -31.18 -3.45
C TYR A 20 27.58 -30.04 -4.42
N LEU A 21 28.31 -30.33 -5.50
CA LEU A 21 28.62 -29.35 -6.54
C LEU A 21 27.38 -28.89 -7.32
N LYS A 22 26.45 -29.80 -7.63
CA LYS A 22 25.19 -29.44 -8.32
C LYS A 22 24.25 -28.64 -7.45
N ILE A 23 24.11 -28.99 -6.17
CA ILE A 23 23.27 -28.26 -5.21
C ILE A 23 23.88 -26.87 -4.94
N GLY A 24 25.20 -26.81 -4.68
CA GLY A 24 25.92 -25.55 -4.50
C GLY A 24 25.86 -24.65 -5.73
N GLY A 25 26.04 -25.22 -6.93
CA GLY A 25 25.95 -24.50 -8.20
C GLY A 25 24.56 -23.89 -8.46
N LEU A 26 23.48 -24.63 -8.17
CA LEU A 26 22.12 -24.07 -8.30
C LEU A 26 21.88 -22.91 -7.32
N TRP A 27 22.34 -23.02 -6.07
CA TRP A 27 22.14 -21.99 -5.05
C TRP A 27 22.95 -20.72 -5.35
N SER A 28 24.19 -20.87 -5.83
CA SER A 28 25.04 -19.74 -6.22
C SER A 28 24.49 -18.98 -7.43
N VAL A 29 23.96 -19.69 -8.44
CA VAL A 29 23.40 -19.05 -9.66
C VAL A 29 22.12 -18.27 -9.36
N VAL A 30 21.24 -18.79 -8.50
CA VAL A 30 20.01 -18.07 -8.08
C VAL A 30 20.35 -16.82 -7.27
N ALA A 31 21.34 -16.88 -6.37
CA ALA A 31 21.80 -15.74 -5.60
C ALA A 31 22.45 -14.63 -6.46
N LEU A 32 23.23 -15.02 -7.48
CA LEU A 32 23.78 -14.10 -8.48
C LEU A 32 22.69 -13.39 -9.28
N GLY A 33 21.65 -14.11 -9.70
CA GLY A 33 20.48 -13.55 -10.41
C GLY A 33 19.70 -12.53 -9.58
N ALA A 34 19.41 -12.84 -8.32
CA ALA A 34 18.69 -11.94 -7.41
C ALA A 34 19.46 -10.65 -7.13
N SER A 35 20.78 -10.73 -6.89
CA SER A 35 21.63 -9.57 -6.64
C SER A 35 21.67 -8.59 -7.83
N ILE A 36 21.73 -9.11 -9.06
CA ILE A 36 21.74 -8.28 -10.26
C ILE A 36 20.40 -7.55 -10.44
N ILE A 37 19.28 -8.25 -10.25
CA ILE A 37 17.92 -7.69 -10.40
C ILE A 37 17.71 -6.60 -9.35
N CYS A 38 17.91 -6.92 -8.06
CA CYS A 38 17.66 -6.00 -6.95
C CYS A 38 18.53 -4.75 -7.01
N ASN A 39 19.75 -4.85 -7.56
CA ASN A 39 20.62 -3.70 -7.72
C ASN A 39 20.19 -2.74 -8.83
N LYS A 40 19.48 -3.24 -9.84
CA LYS A 40 18.96 -2.44 -10.95
C LYS A 40 17.63 -1.77 -10.64
N ILE A 41 16.91 -2.17 -9.59
CA ILE A 41 15.64 -1.54 -9.22
C ILE A 41 15.91 -0.12 -8.70
N PRO A 42 15.45 0.92 -9.41
CA PRO A 42 15.70 2.29 -9.00
C PRO A 42 14.83 2.64 -7.79
N GLY A 43 15.40 3.40 -6.85
CA GLY A 43 14.70 3.88 -5.66
C GLY A 43 14.76 2.95 -4.44
N LEU A 44 15.32 1.73 -4.52
CA LEU A 44 15.56 0.91 -3.33
C LEU A 44 16.72 1.45 -2.49
N ALA A 45 16.46 1.68 -1.20
CA ALA A 45 17.47 2.00 -0.21
C ALA A 45 18.42 0.80 0.04
N PRO A 46 19.65 1.01 0.54
CA PRO A 46 20.62 -0.08 0.75
C PRO A 46 20.07 -1.26 1.57
N ARG A 47 19.37 -1.01 2.69
CA ARG A 47 18.75 -2.08 3.49
C ARG A 47 17.59 -2.79 2.77
N GLN A 48 16.84 -2.06 1.94
CA GLN A 48 15.78 -2.65 1.11
C GLN A 48 16.35 -3.55 0.02
N ARG A 49 17.54 -3.23 -0.52
CA ARG A 49 18.25 -4.10 -1.47
C ARG A 49 18.66 -5.42 -0.84
N THR A 50 19.14 -5.41 0.40
CA THR A 50 19.44 -6.64 1.14
C THR A 50 18.19 -7.50 1.34
N ILE A 51 17.04 -6.89 1.65
CA ILE A 51 15.77 -7.61 1.77
C ILE A 51 15.32 -8.17 0.41
N CYS A 52 15.47 -7.40 -0.66
CA CYS A 52 15.18 -7.87 -2.02
C CYS A 52 16.07 -9.07 -2.40
N GLN A 53 17.36 -9.03 -2.05
CA GLN A 53 18.29 -10.12 -2.33
C GLN A 53 17.94 -11.41 -1.58
N SER A 54 17.44 -11.31 -0.35
CA SER A 54 17.00 -12.48 0.41
C SER A 54 15.63 -13.00 -0.01
N ARG A 55 14.74 -12.10 -0.49
CA ARG A 55 13.36 -12.41 -0.91
C ARG A 55 13.04 -11.75 -2.25
N PRO A 56 13.66 -12.21 -3.36
CA PRO A 56 13.44 -11.62 -4.69
C PRO A 56 12.03 -11.93 -5.23
N ASP A 57 11.41 -13.01 -4.77
CA ASP A 57 10.01 -13.36 -5.08
C ASP A 57 9.02 -12.30 -4.55
N ALA A 58 9.33 -11.70 -3.39
CA ALA A 58 8.45 -10.72 -2.74
C ALA A 58 8.50 -9.33 -3.40
N ILE A 59 9.55 -8.97 -4.14
CA ILE A 59 9.73 -7.59 -4.63
C ILE A 59 8.65 -7.15 -5.62
N ILE A 60 8.15 -8.09 -6.43
CA ILE A 60 7.09 -7.83 -7.41
C ILE A 60 5.78 -7.52 -6.66
N VAL A 61 5.42 -8.37 -5.70
CA VAL A 61 4.24 -8.20 -4.84
C VAL A 61 4.31 -6.88 -4.06
N MET A 62 5.50 -6.51 -3.56
CA MET A 62 5.70 -5.22 -2.90
C MET A 62 5.50 -4.05 -3.86
N GLY A 63 5.99 -4.15 -5.10
CA GLY A 63 5.77 -3.14 -6.13
C GLY A 63 4.28 -2.95 -6.44
N GLU A 64 3.53 -4.05 -6.55
CA GLU A 64 2.07 -4.02 -6.71
C GLU A 64 1.38 -3.36 -5.51
N GLY A 65 1.81 -3.65 -4.28
CA GLY A 65 1.30 -3.05 -3.06
C GLY A 65 1.54 -1.53 -2.97
N VAL A 66 2.74 -1.08 -3.36
CA VAL A 66 3.02 0.37 -3.45
C VAL A 66 2.14 1.04 -4.50
N GLN A 67 2.02 0.44 -5.69
CA GLN A 67 1.17 0.96 -6.75
C GLN A 67 -0.31 1.00 -6.35
N MET A 68 -0.78 -0.01 -5.62
CA MET A 68 -2.11 -0.01 -5.02
C MET A 68 -2.30 1.19 -4.08
N GLY A 69 -1.32 1.46 -3.22
CA GLY A 69 -1.31 2.63 -2.34
C GLY A 69 -1.31 3.96 -3.08
N ILE A 70 -0.50 4.11 -4.12
CA ILE A 70 -0.42 5.34 -4.95
C ILE A 70 -1.74 5.59 -5.67
N ARG A 71 -2.32 4.58 -6.31
CA ARG A 71 -3.62 4.72 -7.01
C ARG A 71 -4.73 5.11 -6.05
N GLU A 72 -4.75 4.54 -4.85
CA GLU A 72 -5.74 4.90 -3.85
C GLU A 72 -5.52 6.31 -3.31
N CYS A 73 -4.26 6.74 -3.15
CA CYS A 73 -3.93 8.12 -2.81
C CYS A 73 -4.41 9.11 -3.87
N GLN A 74 -4.14 8.84 -5.15
CA GLN A 74 -4.68 9.64 -6.26
C GLN A 74 -6.20 9.67 -6.26
N PHE A 75 -6.85 8.53 -5.98
CA PHE A 75 -8.30 8.47 -5.86
C PHE A 75 -8.83 9.35 -4.71
N GLN A 76 -8.27 9.24 -3.51
CA GLN A 76 -8.71 9.98 -2.32
C GLN A 76 -8.46 11.50 -2.43
N PHE A 77 -7.51 11.91 -3.27
CA PHE A 77 -7.09 13.30 -3.43
C PHE A 77 -7.39 13.90 -4.82
N ARG A 78 -8.12 13.19 -5.70
CA ARG A 78 -8.44 13.63 -7.07
C ARG A 78 -9.08 15.02 -7.17
N HIS A 79 -9.85 15.40 -6.15
CA HIS A 79 -10.55 16.68 -6.03
C HIS A 79 -9.85 17.70 -5.11
N GLY A 80 -8.64 17.40 -4.63
CA GLY A 80 -7.83 18.33 -3.84
C GLY A 80 -6.79 19.04 -4.68
N ARG A 81 -6.29 20.21 -4.24
CA ARG A 81 -5.18 20.93 -4.89
C ARG A 81 -3.91 20.09 -5.01
N TRP A 82 -3.59 19.33 -3.96
CA TRP A 82 -2.65 18.22 -4.02
C TRP A 82 -3.42 16.94 -4.36
N ASN A 83 -3.07 16.28 -5.46
CA ASN A 83 -3.78 15.12 -6.02
C ASN A 83 -2.92 13.84 -6.10
N CYS A 84 -1.77 13.82 -5.42
CA CYS A 84 -0.89 12.65 -5.39
C CYS A 84 -0.30 12.24 -6.78
N SER A 85 -0.35 13.11 -7.79
CA SER A 85 0.19 12.82 -9.15
C SER A 85 1.71 12.73 -9.16
N ALA A 86 2.36 13.57 -8.34
CA ALA A 86 3.78 13.54 -8.08
C ALA A 86 4.23 12.30 -7.28
N LEU A 87 3.50 11.19 -7.28
CA LEU A 87 3.94 9.93 -6.69
C LEU A 87 3.88 8.85 -7.78
N GLY A 88 5.01 8.16 -8.01
CA GLY A 88 5.10 7.07 -9.00
C GLY A 88 5.67 7.43 -10.39
N GLU A 89 5.82 8.71 -10.77
CA GLU A 89 6.31 9.08 -12.12
C GLU A 89 7.76 8.67 -12.44
N ARG A 90 8.62 8.45 -11.42
CA ARG A 90 10.04 8.12 -11.61
C ARG A 90 10.43 6.73 -11.12
N THR A 91 10.01 6.39 -9.90
CA THR A 91 10.29 5.09 -9.29
C THR A 91 9.17 4.71 -8.32
N VAL A 92 8.90 3.41 -8.20
CA VAL A 92 7.88 2.89 -7.26
C VAL A 92 8.37 3.04 -5.81
N PHE A 93 9.66 2.80 -5.53
CA PHE A 93 10.18 2.74 -4.15
C PHE A 93 10.93 4.01 -3.68
N GLY A 94 11.28 4.93 -4.59
CA GLY A 94 12.25 5.99 -4.31
C GLY A 94 11.70 7.42 -4.15
N ARG A 95 10.38 7.65 -4.31
CA ARG A 95 9.83 9.00 -4.18
C ARG A 95 9.40 9.29 -2.75
N GLU A 96 10.15 10.16 -2.07
CA GLU A 96 9.82 10.72 -0.77
C GLU A 96 9.36 12.18 -0.95
N LEU A 97 8.23 12.54 -0.35
CA LEU A 97 7.83 13.94 -0.23
C LEU A 97 8.81 14.66 0.69
N LYS A 98 9.36 15.79 0.28
CA LYS A 98 10.38 16.50 1.07
C LYS A 98 9.81 17.09 2.37
N VAL A 99 8.55 17.52 2.34
CA VAL A 99 7.91 18.21 3.47
C VAL A 99 7.25 17.22 4.44
N GLY A 100 7.43 17.50 5.73
CA GLY A 100 6.76 16.97 6.92
C GLY A 100 5.24 17.07 7.00
N SER A 101 4.51 17.12 5.88
CA SER A 101 3.10 17.55 5.82
C SER A 101 2.08 16.45 6.09
N LYS A 102 0.79 16.84 6.20
CA LYS A 102 -0.33 15.90 6.33
C LYS A 102 -0.42 14.92 5.15
N GLU A 103 -0.13 15.40 3.95
CA GLU A 103 -0.14 14.62 2.70
C GLU A 103 0.95 13.55 2.72
N ALA A 104 2.13 13.89 3.27
CA ALA A 104 3.18 12.91 3.53
C ALA A 104 2.72 11.85 4.53
N ALA A 105 2.11 12.26 5.66
CA ALA A 105 1.60 11.33 6.66
C ALA A 105 0.63 10.30 6.06
N PHE A 106 -0.34 10.75 5.25
CA PHE A 106 -1.26 9.86 4.54
C PHE A 106 -0.52 8.92 3.57
N THR A 107 0.43 9.46 2.78
CA THR A 107 1.19 8.69 1.78
C THR A 107 1.96 7.53 2.42
N TYR A 108 2.67 7.79 3.53
CA TYR A 108 3.40 6.77 4.27
C TYR A 108 2.46 5.67 4.79
N ALA A 109 1.33 6.07 5.38
CA ALA A 109 0.33 5.14 5.90
C ALA A 109 -0.30 4.25 4.81
N ILE A 110 -0.77 4.85 3.70
CA ILE A 110 -1.45 4.09 2.64
C ILE A 110 -0.48 3.17 1.88
N ILE A 111 0.78 3.55 1.71
CA ILE A 111 1.80 2.69 1.09
C ILE A 111 2.16 1.51 2.01
N ALA A 112 2.36 1.75 3.30
CA ALA A 112 2.64 0.69 4.28
C ALA A 112 1.48 -0.31 4.37
N ALA A 113 0.23 0.19 4.36
CA ALA A 113 -0.97 -0.64 4.28
C ALA A 113 -1.06 -1.38 2.93
N GLY A 114 -0.72 -0.74 1.81
CA GLY A 114 -0.74 -1.32 0.47
C GLY A 114 0.22 -2.50 0.33
N ILE A 115 1.45 -2.37 0.82
CA ILE A 115 2.41 -3.49 0.84
C ILE A 115 1.91 -4.62 1.73
N ALA A 116 1.44 -4.32 2.95
CA ALA A 116 0.93 -5.35 3.86
C ALA A 116 -0.27 -6.09 3.26
N HIS A 117 -1.18 -5.36 2.60
CA HIS A 117 -2.36 -5.93 1.93
C HIS A 117 -1.96 -6.83 0.77
N ALA A 118 -1.08 -6.37 -0.13
CA ALA A 118 -0.64 -7.13 -1.29
C ALA A 118 0.14 -8.40 -0.89
N VAL A 119 1.04 -8.31 0.08
CA VAL A 119 1.78 -9.48 0.60
C VAL A 119 0.83 -10.50 1.21
N THR A 120 -0.09 -10.04 2.08
CA THR A 120 -1.10 -10.93 2.67
C THR A 120 -1.93 -11.61 1.58
N ALA A 121 -2.41 -10.86 0.58
CA ALA A 121 -3.20 -11.39 -0.52
C ALA A 121 -2.42 -12.37 -1.41
N ALA A 122 -1.11 -12.18 -1.58
CA ALA A 122 -0.27 -13.11 -2.32
C ALA A 122 -0.08 -14.42 -1.55
N CYS A 123 0.16 -14.36 -0.23
CA CYS A 123 0.25 -15.54 0.63
C CYS A 123 -1.05 -16.38 0.59
N THR A 124 -2.20 -15.74 0.75
CA THR A 124 -3.53 -16.40 0.71
C THR A 124 -3.82 -17.07 -0.64
N ARG A 125 -3.21 -16.60 -1.73
CA ARG A 125 -3.36 -17.16 -3.09
C ARG A 125 -2.26 -18.16 -3.46
N GLY A 126 -1.30 -18.44 -2.57
CA GLY A 126 -0.12 -19.25 -2.89
C GLY A 126 0.84 -18.61 -3.89
N GLY A 127 0.76 -17.29 -4.07
CA GLY A 127 1.59 -16.53 -5.03
C GLY A 127 2.94 -16.08 -4.47
N LEU A 128 3.22 -16.34 -3.19
CA LEU A 128 4.47 -15.98 -2.53
C LEU A 128 5.01 -17.17 -1.73
N SER A 129 6.31 -17.42 -1.82
CA SER A 129 6.93 -18.53 -1.10
C SER A 129 7.15 -18.19 0.39
N GLY A 130 7.21 -19.20 1.25
CA GLY A 130 7.52 -18.99 2.68
C GLY A 130 6.43 -18.25 3.48
N CYS A 131 5.19 -18.30 3.00
CA CYS A 131 3.98 -17.97 3.74
C CYS A 131 2.81 -18.80 3.20
N ASP A 132 1.74 -18.92 3.99
CA ASP A 132 0.54 -19.68 3.66
C ASP A 132 -0.68 -19.02 4.33
N CYS A 133 -1.84 -19.65 4.23
CA CYS A 133 -3.03 -19.34 5.00
C CYS A 133 -2.78 -19.40 6.52
N ASP A 134 -3.57 -18.66 7.28
CA ASP A 134 -3.56 -18.70 8.75
C ASP A 134 -4.06 -20.06 9.26
N GLN A 135 -3.13 -20.87 9.78
CA GLN A 135 -3.40 -22.23 10.27
C GLN A 135 -3.99 -22.25 11.69
N ASP A 136 -3.82 -21.17 12.46
CA ASP A 136 -4.23 -21.10 13.88
C ASP A 136 -5.74 -21.29 14.07
N LYS A 137 -6.53 -21.01 13.03
CA LYS A 137 -8.00 -21.03 13.08
C LYS A 137 -8.61 -22.23 12.38
N GLN A 138 -7.81 -23.06 11.71
CA GLN A 138 -8.33 -24.05 10.78
C GLN A 138 -8.98 -25.23 11.52
N GLY A 139 -10.22 -25.57 11.16
CA GLY A 139 -10.94 -26.72 11.75
C GLY A 139 -11.62 -26.47 13.09
N LEU A 140 -11.50 -25.27 13.67
CA LEU A 140 -12.23 -24.89 14.88
C LEU A 140 -13.73 -24.69 14.58
N TYR A 141 -14.58 -25.22 15.46
CA TYR A 141 -16.03 -25.03 15.39
C TYR A 141 -16.46 -24.00 16.43
N ASN A 142 -17.15 -22.94 16.00
CA ASN A 142 -17.73 -21.99 16.93
C ASN A 142 -19.13 -22.47 17.33
N GLN A 143 -19.24 -23.06 18.53
CA GLN A 143 -20.50 -23.63 19.05
C GLN A 143 -21.58 -22.57 19.31
N GLU A 144 -21.18 -21.34 19.68
CA GLU A 144 -22.12 -20.27 20.02
C GLU A 144 -22.76 -19.63 18.76
N GLU A 145 -22.01 -19.55 17.66
CA GLU A 145 -22.45 -18.87 16.44
C GLU A 145 -22.89 -19.82 15.30
N GLY A 146 -22.79 -21.14 15.50
CA GLY A 146 -23.29 -22.16 14.58
C GLY A 146 -22.55 -22.25 13.24
N TRP A 147 -21.24 -21.93 13.22
CA TRP A 147 -20.41 -22.01 12.02
C TRP A 147 -19.03 -22.57 12.28
N LYS A 148 -18.40 -23.09 11.22
CA LYS A 148 -17.07 -23.70 11.28
C LYS A 148 -16.03 -22.87 10.53
N TRP A 149 -14.82 -22.81 11.06
CA TRP A 149 -13.69 -22.29 10.31
C TRP A 149 -13.34 -23.21 9.15
N GLY A 150 -13.10 -22.64 7.98
CA GLY A 150 -12.65 -23.40 6.82
C GLY A 150 -12.24 -22.47 5.68
N GLY A 151 -11.76 -23.04 4.58
CA GLY A 151 -11.12 -22.25 3.51
C GLY A 151 -9.73 -21.74 3.91
N CYS A 152 -9.26 -20.71 3.23
CA CYS A 152 -7.96 -20.08 3.45
C CYS A 152 -8.15 -18.74 4.16
N SER A 153 -7.93 -18.71 5.47
CA SER A 153 -7.90 -17.45 6.23
C SER A 153 -6.64 -16.67 5.90
N ALA A 154 -6.77 -15.37 5.65
CA ALA A 154 -5.65 -14.50 5.33
C ALA A 154 -4.80 -14.20 6.58
N ASP A 155 -3.52 -14.59 6.58
CA ASP A 155 -2.57 -14.25 7.65
C ASP A 155 -2.04 -12.81 7.50
N VAL A 156 -2.79 -11.86 8.04
CA VAL A 156 -2.41 -10.45 8.03
C VAL A 156 -1.12 -10.19 8.81
N ARG A 157 -0.78 -11.01 9.84
CA ARG A 157 0.40 -10.79 10.68
C ARG A 157 1.68 -10.89 9.86
N TYR A 158 1.75 -11.87 8.96
CA TYR A 158 2.86 -12.00 8.03
C TYR A 158 3.03 -10.74 7.15
N GLY A 159 1.95 -10.28 6.53
CA GLY A 159 1.97 -9.09 5.68
C GLY A 159 2.36 -7.81 6.43
N LEU A 160 1.86 -7.63 7.66
CA LEU A 160 2.22 -6.50 8.52
C LEU A 160 3.70 -6.54 8.90
N SER A 161 4.21 -7.71 9.28
CA SER A 161 5.63 -7.92 9.61
C SER A 161 6.53 -7.62 8.41
N PHE A 162 6.17 -8.14 7.23
CA PHE A 162 6.94 -7.92 6.01
C PHE A 162 6.95 -6.45 5.61
N SER A 163 5.79 -5.79 5.63
CA SER A 163 5.66 -4.35 5.39
C SER A 163 6.52 -3.53 6.36
N LYS A 164 6.53 -3.90 7.64
CA LYS A 164 7.37 -3.26 8.65
C LYS A 164 8.85 -3.39 8.32
N VAL A 165 9.34 -4.59 8.05
CA VAL A 165 10.76 -4.84 7.74
C VAL A 165 11.18 -4.08 6.48
N PHE A 166 10.36 -4.06 5.43
CA PHE A 166 10.73 -3.46 4.15
C PHE A 166 10.53 -1.93 4.08
N VAL A 167 9.38 -1.42 4.52
CA VAL A 167 9.07 0.02 4.44
C VAL A 167 9.93 0.80 5.42
N ASP A 168 10.09 0.29 6.65
CA ASP A 168 10.83 1.00 7.69
C ASP A 168 12.35 0.89 7.48
N ALA A 169 12.84 -0.05 6.64
CA ALA A 169 14.26 -0.18 6.31
C ALA A 169 14.87 1.05 5.62
N ARG A 170 14.04 1.90 5.00
CA ARG A 170 14.48 3.18 4.42
C ARG A 170 14.74 4.26 5.47
N GLU A 171 14.09 4.16 6.63
CA GLU A 171 14.08 5.17 7.69
C GLU A 171 15.31 5.04 8.60
N VAL A 172 16.51 5.26 8.04
CA VAL A 172 17.80 5.02 8.74
C VAL A 172 18.25 6.23 9.57
N LYS A 173 17.91 7.45 9.14
CA LYS A 173 18.38 8.69 9.79
C LYS A 173 17.69 8.87 11.14
N GLN A 174 18.42 9.35 12.16
CA GLN A 174 17.84 9.67 13.47
C GLN A 174 17.36 11.13 13.53
N ASN A 175 16.29 11.44 12.80
CA ASN A 175 15.70 12.78 12.77
C ASN A 175 14.17 12.75 13.05
N ALA A 176 13.56 13.93 13.19
CA ALA A 176 12.13 14.05 13.46
C ALA A 176 11.26 13.49 12.33
N ARG A 177 11.73 13.60 11.09
CA ARG A 177 11.06 13.07 9.89
C ARG A 177 10.94 11.55 9.95
N THR A 178 12.01 10.84 10.29
CA THR A 178 12.02 9.39 10.48
C THR A 178 11.01 8.95 11.54
N LEU A 179 10.96 9.63 12.69
CA LEU A 179 9.98 9.31 13.75
C LEU A 179 8.53 9.47 13.24
N MET A 180 8.28 10.52 12.44
CA MET A 180 6.97 10.78 11.84
C MET A 180 6.62 9.70 10.80
N ASN A 181 7.57 9.34 9.93
CA ASN A 181 7.39 8.31 8.89
C ASN A 181 7.09 6.95 9.53
N LEU A 182 7.89 6.51 10.51
CA LEU A 182 7.70 5.26 11.23
C LEU A 182 6.34 5.19 11.93
N HIS A 183 5.92 6.28 12.60
CA HIS A 183 4.61 6.36 13.23
C HIS A 183 3.48 6.20 12.21
N ASN A 184 3.53 6.94 11.10
CA ASN A 184 2.47 6.89 10.10
C ASN A 184 2.42 5.56 9.33
N ASN A 185 3.58 4.93 9.07
CA ASN A 185 3.64 3.57 8.53
C ASN A 185 2.88 2.59 9.44
N GLU A 186 3.10 2.71 10.74
CA GLU A 186 2.44 1.86 11.74
C GLU A 186 0.94 2.12 11.82
N VAL A 187 0.49 3.38 11.74
CA VAL A 187 -0.94 3.71 11.66
C VAL A 187 -1.59 3.03 10.46
N GLY A 188 -0.93 3.06 9.29
CA GLY A 188 -1.41 2.37 8.09
C GLY A 188 -1.56 0.86 8.29
N ARG A 189 -0.54 0.21 8.85
CA ARG A 189 -0.55 -1.22 9.20
C ARG A 189 -1.69 -1.57 10.17
N LYS A 190 -1.86 -0.78 11.24
CA LYS A 190 -2.95 -0.97 12.21
C LYS A 190 -4.35 -0.79 11.62
N VAL A 191 -4.51 0.13 10.68
CA VAL A 191 -5.79 0.31 9.98
C VAL A 191 -6.14 -0.93 9.15
N LEU A 192 -5.15 -1.54 8.49
CA LEU A 192 -5.35 -2.82 7.79
C LEU A 192 -5.73 -3.94 8.76
N GLU A 193 -4.96 -4.10 9.84
CA GLU A 193 -5.17 -5.13 10.86
C GLU A 193 -6.60 -5.09 11.43
N LYS A 194 -7.06 -3.89 11.81
CA LYS A 194 -8.40 -3.68 12.39
C LYS A 194 -9.54 -3.80 11.38
N ALA A 195 -9.25 -3.70 10.08
CA ALA A 195 -10.24 -3.77 9.02
C ALA A 195 -10.38 -5.18 8.41
N MET A 196 -9.63 -6.16 8.91
CA MET A 196 -9.85 -7.57 8.57
C MET A 196 -11.28 -7.97 8.92
N ARG A 197 -11.90 -8.79 8.07
CA ARG A 197 -13.31 -9.16 8.22
C ARG A 197 -13.52 -10.66 8.07
N LEU A 198 -14.54 -11.16 8.74
CA LEU A 198 -15.01 -12.52 8.56
C LEU A 198 -15.91 -12.58 7.33
N GLU A 199 -15.60 -13.46 6.38
CA GLU A 199 -16.49 -13.82 5.28
C GLU A 199 -16.98 -15.24 5.46
N CYS A 200 -18.26 -15.49 5.15
CA CYS A 200 -18.89 -16.77 5.30
C CYS A 200 -19.57 -17.21 4.00
N LYS A 201 -19.50 -18.50 3.70
CA LYS A 201 -20.27 -19.14 2.64
C LYS A 201 -21.27 -20.12 3.22
N CYS A 202 -22.51 -20.02 2.75
CA CYS A 202 -23.61 -20.89 3.15
C CYS A 202 -23.69 -22.12 2.24
N HIS A 203 -23.94 -23.28 2.84
CA HIS A 203 -23.92 -24.59 2.18
C HIS A 203 -25.22 -25.39 2.36
N GLY A 204 -26.28 -24.78 2.90
CA GLY A 204 -27.56 -25.45 3.10
C GLY A 204 -28.36 -25.64 1.80
N VAL A 205 -29.38 -26.51 1.87
CA VAL A 205 -30.30 -26.80 0.75
C VAL A 205 -30.88 -25.51 0.19
N SER A 206 -30.89 -25.37 -1.14
CA SER A 206 -31.37 -24.18 -1.87
C SER A 206 -30.67 -22.86 -1.47
N GLY A 207 -29.42 -22.93 -0.99
CA GLY A 207 -28.65 -21.74 -0.58
C GLY A 207 -28.94 -21.24 0.84
N SER A 208 -29.64 -22.05 1.66
CA SER A 208 -29.86 -21.73 3.07
C SER A 208 -28.56 -21.69 3.88
N CYS A 209 -28.53 -20.90 4.95
CA CYS A 209 -27.35 -20.72 5.82
C CYS A 209 -27.37 -21.62 7.08
N THR A 210 -28.07 -22.76 7.04
CA THR A 210 -28.14 -23.72 8.16
C THR A 210 -26.76 -24.30 8.52
N THR A 211 -25.89 -24.43 7.53
CA THR A 211 -24.45 -24.67 7.74
C THR A 211 -23.68 -23.64 6.92
N LYS A 212 -22.79 -22.91 7.58
CA LYS A 212 -21.89 -21.96 6.92
C LYS A 212 -20.44 -22.19 7.34
N THR A 213 -19.54 -21.96 6.40
CA THR A 213 -18.09 -22.01 6.60
C THR A 213 -17.55 -20.60 6.50
N CYS A 214 -16.71 -20.17 7.44
CA CYS A 214 -16.17 -18.81 7.43
C CYS A 214 -14.63 -18.79 7.46
N TRP A 215 -14.06 -17.73 6.89
CA TRP A 215 -12.63 -17.44 6.89
C TRP A 215 -12.41 -15.94 7.08
N THR A 216 -11.23 -15.60 7.62
CA THR A 216 -10.80 -14.20 7.69
C THR A 216 -10.29 -13.76 6.33
N THR A 217 -10.75 -12.61 5.84
CA THR A 217 -10.37 -12.05 4.54
C THR A 217 -9.91 -10.60 4.67
N LEU A 218 -9.15 -10.15 3.68
CA LEU A 218 -8.74 -8.76 3.56
C LEU A 218 -9.95 -7.85 3.24
N PRO A 219 -9.94 -6.60 3.73
CA PRO A 219 -10.91 -5.60 3.30
C PRO A 219 -10.67 -5.18 1.85
N LYS A 220 -11.69 -4.58 1.24
CA LYS A 220 -11.50 -3.84 -0.03
C LYS A 220 -10.55 -2.67 0.23
N PHE A 221 -9.51 -2.53 -0.59
CA PHE A 221 -8.48 -1.51 -0.35
C PHE A 221 -9.04 -0.07 -0.33
N ARG A 222 -10.09 0.19 -1.13
CA ARG A 222 -10.86 1.45 -1.11
C ARG A 222 -11.36 1.83 0.29
N GLN A 223 -11.80 0.86 1.09
CA GLN A 223 -12.26 1.09 2.46
C GLN A 223 -11.12 1.60 3.35
N LEU A 224 -9.92 1.04 3.20
CA LEU A 224 -8.72 1.52 3.91
C LEU A 224 -8.38 2.95 3.51
N GLY A 225 -8.49 3.27 2.21
CA GLY A 225 -8.31 4.62 1.70
C GLY A 225 -9.24 5.63 2.35
N HIS A 226 -10.53 5.29 2.53
CA HIS A 226 -11.50 6.13 3.23
C HIS A 226 -11.18 6.31 4.71
N ILE A 227 -10.88 5.23 5.44
CA ILE A 227 -10.51 5.29 6.87
C ILE A 227 -9.26 6.17 7.08
N LEU A 228 -8.24 5.99 6.23
CA LEU A 228 -7.03 6.81 6.30
C LEU A 228 -7.30 8.26 5.89
N LYS A 229 -8.27 8.52 5.00
CA LYS A 229 -8.63 9.87 4.59
C LYS A 229 -9.32 10.65 5.71
N GLU A 230 -10.15 10.00 6.50
CA GLU A 230 -10.72 10.57 7.73
C GLU A 230 -9.62 10.89 8.76
N LYS A 231 -8.69 9.96 8.97
CA LYS A 231 -7.52 10.20 9.83
C LYS A 231 -6.64 11.35 9.35
N TYR A 232 -6.53 11.53 8.03
CA TYR A 232 -5.81 12.66 7.44
C TYR A 232 -6.46 14.01 7.76
N GLN A 233 -7.79 14.09 7.71
CA GLN A 233 -8.51 15.32 8.04
C GLN A 233 -8.24 15.74 9.49
N GLN A 234 -8.16 14.76 10.40
CA GLN A 234 -7.93 14.93 11.84
C GLN A 234 -6.46 14.81 12.26
N ALA A 235 -5.52 14.77 11.30
CA ALA A 235 -4.11 14.56 11.60
C ALA A 235 -3.54 15.62 12.57
N VAL A 236 -2.64 15.18 13.45
CA VAL A 236 -2.14 15.95 14.59
C VAL A 236 -0.78 16.58 14.30
N HIS A 237 -0.64 17.88 14.61
CA HIS A 237 0.66 18.57 14.51
C HIS A 237 1.53 18.22 15.71
N VAL A 238 2.67 17.59 15.46
CA VAL A 238 3.62 17.17 16.48
C VAL A 238 4.97 17.87 16.33
N GLU A 239 5.74 17.88 17.40
CA GLU A 239 7.12 18.37 17.42
C GLU A 239 8.04 17.36 18.11
N PRO A 240 9.32 17.27 17.69
CA PRO A 240 10.26 16.35 18.28
C PRO A 240 10.73 16.83 19.66
N VAL A 241 10.77 15.91 20.63
CA VAL A 241 11.45 16.15 21.90
C VAL A 241 12.86 15.60 21.82
N ARG A 242 13.84 16.47 22.11
CA ARG A 242 15.26 16.12 22.04
C ARG A 242 15.74 15.55 23.36
N ALA A 243 16.52 14.47 23.30
CA ALA A 243 17.19 13.92 24.47
C ALA A 243 18.25 14.89 25.00
N ARG A 244 18.36 15.01 26.34
CA ARG A 244 19.29 15.94 27.01
C ARG A 244 20.76 15.69 26.65
N ARG A 245 21.19 14.42 26.56
CA ARG A 245 22.61 14.06 26.35
C ARG A 245 23.10 14.21 24.90
N ASN A 246 22.29 13.86 23.91
CA ASN A 246 22.77 13.76 22.51
C ASN A 246 22.10 14.75 21.54
N LYS A 247 21.19 15.64 22.02
CA LYS A 247 20.33 16.53 21.22
C LYS A 247 19.53 15.84 20.08
N ARG A 248 19.57 14.50 20.00
CA ARG A 248 18.83 13.70 19.03
C ARG A 248 17.36 13.65 19.40
N PRO A 249 16.43 13.70 18.41
CA PRO A 249 15.01 13.56 18.68
C PRO A 249 14.74 12.14 19.19
N ALA A 250 14.13 12.04 20.37
CA ALA A 250 13.86 10.77 21.02
C ALA A 250 12.44 10.27 20.71
N PHE A 251 11.46 11.17 20.69
CA PHE A 251 10.05 10.87 20.42
C PHE A 251 9.30 12.14 20.00
N LEU A 252 8.05 11.99 19.57
CA LEU A 252 7.17 13.08 19.15
C LEU A 252 6.15 13.41 20.24
N LYS A 253 5.85 14.71 20.43
CA LYS A 253 4.76 15.19 21.29
C LYS A 253 3.80 16.09 20.51
N VAL A 254 2.55 16.19 20.97
CA VAL A 254 1.55 17.09 20.37
C VAL A 254 1.93 18.55 20.63
N ARG A 255 2.02 19.37 19.57
CA ARG A 255 2.55 20.75 19.64
C ARG A 255 1.65 21.72 20.40
N LYS A 256 0.33 21.57 20.30
CA LYS A 256 -0.66 22.49 20.89
C LYS A 256 -1.16 22.08 22.28
N SER A 257 -0.60 21.03 22.85
CA SER A 257 -1.01 20.55 24.17
C SER A 257 -0.18 21.26 25.24
N HIS A 258 -0.85 21.95 26.19
CA HIS A 258 -0.20 22.53 27.38
C HIS A 258 0.44 21.44 28.25
N LEU A 259 -0.16 20.24 28.23
CA LEU A 259 0.35 19.04 28.88
C LEU A 259 1.23 18.26 27.91
N TYR A 260 2.29 17.66 28.45
CA TYR A 260 3.11 16.73 27.69
C TYR A 260 2.27 15.49 27.33
N HIS A 261 1.90 15.36 26.06
CA HIS A 261 1.12 14.23 25.54
C HIS A 261 1.74 13.69 24.25
N LYS A 262 1.91 12.36 24.19
CA LYS A 262 2.34 11.66 22.96
C LYS A 262 1.13 11.49 22.04
N PRO A 263 1.30 11.55 20.71
CA PRO A 263 0.20 11.27 19.79
C PRO A 263 -0.29 9.83 19.96
N LYS A 264 -1.57 9.57 19.70
CA LYS A 264 -2.09 8.20 19.74
C LYS A 264 -1.52 7.40 18.58
N ASP A 265 -1.37 6.11 18.80
CA ASP A 265 -0.89 5.14 17.80
C ASP A 265 -1.88 4.88 16.65
N THR A 266 -3.06 5.49 16.70
CA THR A 266 -4.13 5.42 15.69
C THR A 266 -4.33 6.73 14.94
N GLU A 267 -3.58 7.79 15.29
CA GLU A 267 -3.67 9.13 14.69
C GLU A 267 -2.52 9.35 13.72
N LEU A 268 -2.80 9.92 12.54
CA LEU A 268 -1.74 10.39 11.66
C LEU A 268 -1.10 11.65 12.23
N VAL A 269 0.21 11.76 12.10
CA VAL A 269 1.00 12.87 12.64
C VAL A 269 1.80 13.57 11.55
N TYR A 270 1.97 14.88 11.69
CA TYR A 270 2.78 15.69 10.79
C TYR A 270 3.61 16.70 11.58
N ILE A 271 4.78 17.08 11.05
CA ILE A 271 5.73 17.98 11.73
C ILE A 271 5.76 19.38 11.10
N GLU A 272 5.37 19.52 9.83
CA GLU A 272 5.39 20.77 9.08
C GLU A 272 4.03 21.07 8.46
N LYS A 273 3.66 22.36 8.38
CA LYS A 273 2.41 22.76 7.73
C LYS A 273 2.47 22.41 6.24
N SER A 274 1.34 21.99 5.67
CA SER A 274 1.23 21.76 4.24
C SER A 274 1.55 23.05 3.46
N PRO A 275 2.36 22.97 2.39
CA PRO A 275 2.68 24.12 1.55
C PRO A 275 1.45 24.57 0.74
N ASN A 276 1.58 25.71 0.08
CA ASN A 276 0.59 26.14 -0.90
C ASN A 276 0.75 25.34 -2.21
N TYR A 277 -0.26 24.56 -2.55
CA TYR A 277 -0.30 23.73 -3.77
C TYR A 277 -0.92 24.44 -4.99
N CYS A 278 -1.27 25.72 -4.88
CA CYS A 278 -1.88 26.48 -5.99
C CYS A 278 -0.91 26.70 -7.15
N GLU A 279 0.34 27.03 -6.82
CA GLU A 279 1.39 27.32 -7.79
C GLU A 279 2.35 26.14 -7.94
N ALA A 280 2.93 26.00 -9.13
CA ALA A 280 3.96 25.03 -9.38
C ALA A 280 5.21 25.38 -8.57
N ASN A 281 5.77 24.40 -7.87
CA ASN A 281 6.98 24.56 -7.08
C ASN A 281 7.83 23.29 -7.19
N SER A 282 8.91 23.38 -7.98
CA SER A 282 9.87 22.28 -8.19
C SER A 282 10.63 21.89 -6.92
N VAL A 283 10.81 22.82 -5.98
CA VAL A 283 11.48 22.53 -4.71
C VAL A 283 10.62 21.64 -3.84
N MET A 284 9.31 21.88 -3.81
CA MET A 284 8.33 21.12 -2.99
C MET A 284 7.61 20.02 -3.76
N ASP A 285 8.00 19.77 -5.01
CA ASP A 285 7.38 18.80 -5.92
C ASP A 285 5.86 19.03 -6.09
N SER A 286 5.43 20.30 -6.06
CA SER A 286 4.06 20.72 -6.34
C SER A 286 3.92 21.02 -7.84
N THR A 287 2.98 20.38 -8.52
CA THR A 287 2.70 20.66 -9.94
C THR A 287 1.84 21.92 -10.13
N GLY A 288 1.26 22.47 -9.06
CA GLY A 288 0.28 23.55 -9.15
C GLY A 288 -1.10 23.06 -9.61
N THR A 289 -2.04 24.01 -9.71
CA THR A 289 -3.43 23.73 -10.13
C THR A 289 -3.81 24.29 -11.50
N GLN A 290 -2.88 24.95 -12.19
CA GLN A 290 -3.09 25.45 -13.55
C GLN A 290 -3.45 24.30 -14.50
N GLY A 291 -4.43 24.53 -15.37
CA GLY A 291 -4.94 23.54 -16.33
C GLY A 291 -5.76 22.41 -15.71
N ARG A 292 -5.97 22.39 -14.38
CA ARG A 292 -6.76 21.34 -13.73
C ARG A 292 -8.26 21.56 -13.93
N LEU A 293 -8.96 20.44 -14.12
CA LEU A 293 -10.42 20.40 -14.12
C LEU A 293 -10.95 20.85 -12.75
N CYS A 294 -12.03 21.61 -12.78
CA CYS A 294 -12.77 22.02 -11.60
C CYS A 294 -14.27 21.98 -11.85
N ASN A 295 -15.05 21.94 -10.77
CA ASN A 295 -16.50 21.92 -10.86
C ASN A 295 -17.09 23.24 -10.33
N ARG A 296 -17.83 23.96 -11.17
CA ARG A 296 -18.43 25.26 -10.81
C ARG A 296 -19.55 25.10 -9.77
N THR A 297 -20.33 24.02 -9.83
CA THR A 297 -21.49 23.80 -8.95
C THR A 297 -21.14 23.01 -7.69
N ALA A 298 -19.95 22.43 -7.60
CA ALA A 298 -19.52 21.68 -6.43
C ALA A 298 -19.16 22.58 -5.25
N GLN A 299 -19.35 22.05 -4.04
CA GLN A 299 -18.78 22.62 -2.83
C GLN A 299 -17.31 22.19 -2.66
N GLN A 300 -16.60 22.88 -1.76
CA GLN A 300 -15.19 22.58 -1.43
C GLN A 300 -15.01 21.08 -1.10
N PRO A 301 -13.94 20.40 -1.58
CA PRO A 301 -12.73 20.92 -2.22
C PRO A 301 -12.72 20.93 -3.76
N ASP A 302 -13.72 20.33 -4.43
CA ASP A 302 -13.74 20.20 -5.91
C ASP A 302 -14.18 21.48 -6.64
N SER A 303 -14.67 22.46 -5.87
CA SER A 303 -15.13 23.74 -6.40
C SER A 303 -14.04 24.46 -7.19
N CYS A 304 -14.38 25.08 -8.32
CA CYS A 304 -13.48 25.98 -9.05
C CYS A 304 -12.93 27.11 -8.16
N ALA A 305 -13.71 27.58 -7.17
CA ALA A 305 -13.22 28.56 -6.19
C ALA A 305 -12.07 27.99 -5.32
N SER A 306 -12.09 26.69 -5.01
CA SER A 306 -10.99 26.03 -4.30
C SER A 306 -9.81 25.77 -5.22
N MET A 307 -10.07 25.06 -6.32
CA MET A 307 -9.05 24.45 -7.16
C MET A 307 -8.21 25.52 -7.85
N CYS A 308 -8.85 26.58 -8.33
CA CYS A 308 -8.20 27.62 -9.13
C CYS A 308 -7.62 28.76 -8.29
N CYS A 309 -7.74 28.70 -6.95
CA CYS A 309 -7.07 29.63 -6.04
C CYS A 309 -7.31 31.11 -6.33
N GLY A 310 -8.49 31.47 -6.86
CA GLY A 310 -8.86 32.84 -7.21
C GLY A 310 -8.39 33.32 -8.60
N ARG A 311 -7.63 32.53 -9.36
CA ARG A 311 -7.17 32.88 -10.72
C ARG A 311 -8.28 32.86 -11.78
N GLY A 312 -9.44 32.30 -11.45
CA GLY A 312 -10.53 32.04 -12.39
C GLY A 312 -10.31 30.74 -13.18
N TYR A 313 -11.19 30.50 -14.14
CA TYR A 313 -11.18 29.29 -14.97
C TYR A 313 -11.65 29.61 -16.39
N ASP A 314 -11.15 28.84 -17.36
CA ASP A 314 -11.63 28.83 -18.73
C ASP A 314 -12.79 27.85 -18.87
N THR A 315 -13.72 28.15 -19.78
CA THR A 315 -14.89 27.31 -20.06
C THR A 315 -14.78 26.74 -21.47
N HIS A 316 -14.74 25.42 -21.56
CA HIS A 316 -14.71 24.68 -22.82
C HIS A 316 -16.03 23.95 -23.03
N GLN A 317 -16.67 24.15 -24.18
CA GLN A 317 -17.88 23.41 -24.56
C GLN A 317 -17.50 22.24 -25.47
N TYR A 318 -17.96 21.04 -25.12
CA TYR A 318 -17.74 19.84 -25.93
C TYR A 318 -19.00 18.99 -25.99
N SER A 319 -19.21 18.30 -27.12
CA SER A 319 -20.29 17.33 -27.28
C SER A 319 -19.82 16.00 -26.68
N ARG A 320 -20.33 15.64 -25.51
CA ARG A 320 -20.11 14.32 -24.92
C ARG A 320 -21.07 13.34 -25.58
N VAL A 321 -20.50 12.30 -26.20
CA VAL A 321 -21.26 11.21 -26.82
C VAL A 321 -21.16 9.96 -25.95
N TRP A 322 -22.28 9.29 -25.70
CA TRP A 322 -22.31 8.03 -24.95
C TRP A 322 -23.43 7.11 -25.43
N GLN A 323 -23.31 5.82 -25.10
CA GLN A 323 -24.36 4.84 -25.37
C GLN A 323 -25.49 4.99 -24.34
N CYS A 324 -26.71 5.21 -24.83
CA CYS A 324 -27.90 5.48 -24.03
C CYS A 324 -29.05 4.57 -24.46
N ASN A 325 -30.13 4.53 -23.66
CA ASN A 325 -31.35 3.80 -23.99
C ASN A 325 -31.08 2.33 -24.40
N CYS A 326 -30.12 1.70 -23.72
CA CYS A 326 -29.69 0.34 -24.00
C CYS A 326 -30.81 -0.66 -23.67
N LYS A 327 -31.19 -1.48 -24.66
CA LYS A 327 -32.15 -2.57 -24.49
C LYS A 327 -31.43 -3.91 -24.65
N PHE A 328 -31.64 -4.77 -23.67
CA PHE A 328 -31.22 -6.17 -23.77
C PHE A 328 -32.19 -6.92 -24.68
N LEU A 329 -31.66 -7.55 -25.72
CA LEU A 329 -32.39 -8.44 -26.59
C LEU A 329 -32.14 -9.87 -26.10
N TRP A 330 -33.21 -10.51 -25.62
CA TRP A 330 -33.15 -11.90 -25.22
C TRP A 330 -32.68 -12.75 -26.41
N CYS A 331 -31.63 -13.55 -26.21
CA CYS A 331 -30.61 -13.98 -27.21
C CYS A 331 -29.36 -13.07 -27.33
N CYS A 332 -28.82 -12.68 -26.16
CA CYS A 332 -27.42 -12.30 -25.88
C CYS A 332 -26.84 -11.04 -26.52
N SER A 333 -27.65 -10.07 -26.97
CA SER A 333 -27.13 -8.79 -27.47
C SER A 333 -27.73 -7.60 -26.74
N VAL A 334 -26.94 -6.54 -26.59
CA VAL A 334 -27.40 -5.24 -26.10
C VAL A 334 -27.38 -4.28 -27.28
N ARG A 335 -28.53 -3.70 -27.63
CA ARG A 335 -28.61 -2.61 -28.59
C ARG A 335 -28.79 -1.30 -27.83
N CYS A 336 -27.91 -0.34 -28.10
CA CYS A 336 -27.94 0.99 -27.51
C CYS A 336 -28.08 2.03 -28.63
N ASN A 337 -28.66 3.17 -28.30
CA ASN A 337 -28.63 4.35 -29.14
C ASN A 337 -27.37 5.17 -28.81
N THR A 338 -26.89 5.93 -29.79
CA THR A 338 -25.84 6.92 -29.55
C THR A 338 -26.52 8.24 -29.16
N CYS A 339 -26.36 8.66 -27.91
CA CYS A 339 -26.80 9.97 -27.44
C CYS A 339 -25.62 10.94 -27.41
N SER A 340 -25.92 12.23 -27.58
CA SER A 340 -24.95 13.31 -27.37
C SER A 340 -25.57 14.44 -26.57
N ALA A 341 -24.79 15.04 -25.67
CA ALA A 341 -25.16 16.28 -25.00
C ALA A 341 -23.98 17.24 -24.97
N ARG A 342 -24.28 18.53 -25.09
CA ARG A 342 -23.29 19.60 -24.87
C ARG A 342 -23.02 19.69 -23.37
N THR A 343 -21.75 19.54 -23.01
CA THR A 343 -21.26 19.66 -21.63
C THR A 343 -20.19 20.72 -21.56
N GLU A 344 -20.19 21.47 -20.46
CA GLU A 344 -19.16 22.47 -20.16
C GLU A 344 -18.10 21.85 -19.25
N VAL A 345 -16.83 22.06 -19.58
CA VAL A 345 -15.68 21.74 -18.72
C VAL A 345 -15.01 23.03 -18.34
N TYR A 346 -14.67 23.12 -17.06
CA TYR A 346 -13.97 24.26 -16.49
C TYR A 346 -12.55 23.87 -16.13
N THR A 347 -11.57 24.62 -16.60
CA THR A 347 -10.14 24.41 -16.33
C THR A 347 -9.53 25.64 -15.68
N CYS A 348 -8.78 25.46 -14.61
CA CYS A 348 -8.16 26.58 -13.91
C CYS A 348 -7.12 27.30 -14.79
N LYS A 349 -7.15 28.64 -14.73
CA LYS A 349 -6.18 29.50 -15.40
C LYS A 349 -4.77 29.37 -14.82
#